data_AF-A0AAU4YWY8-F1
#
_entry.id   AF-A0AAU4YWY8-F1
#
_cell.length_a   1.000
_cell.length_b   1.000
_cell.length_c   1.000
_cell.angle_alpha   90.00
_cell.angle_beta   90.00
_cell.angle_gamma   90.00
#
_symmetry.space_group_name_H-M   'P 1'
#
loop_
_entity.id
_entity.type
_entity.pdbx_description
1 polymer ?
#
loop_
_entity_poly.entity_id
_entity_poly.type
_entity_poly.pdbx_seq_one_letter_code
_entity_poly.pdbx_strand_id
1 'polypeptide(L)'
;MTPGQAAYHPARKHLDRFSPNLQHPSPAPFQHPNPHRESIVIEPENTFWRRGIQACVRYVKETGAQQLRVPYDYVTPDTWVPAGFPLGTWLADQRKSHKAGCLDAGRVEQLDGLGMVWSHQNVAFEEGLTAARAWAKVHGHLLPPATAVWDGYPVGTWAKNQRYAARAADQNAQRRQAGLPVPSSAGALTEARRAALEEIDPGWCPVWDTGWQRCFRLTQNLLQNGGCPSPRSVESVIAGEVEVHGNRQADVRRRVP
;
A
#
# COMPACT_ATOMS: atom_id res chain seq x y z
N MET A 1 2.02 -46.60 49.98
CA MET A 1 1.32 -47.85 49.58
C MET A 1 1.29 -47.93 48.06
N THR A 2 2.26 -48.63 47.47
CA THR A 2 2.13 -49.39 46.20
C THR A 2 1.09 -50.51 46.39
N PRO A 3 0.56 -51.23 45.37
CA PRO A 3 1.15 -51.66 44.07
C PRO A 3 0.13 -51.55 42.89
N GLY A 4 0.31 -52.02 41.65
CA GLY A 4 1.27 -52.96 41.06
C GLY A 4 1.10 -53.10 39.54
N GLN A 5 2.17 -53.62 38.93
CA GLN A 5 2.35 -53.96 37.52
C GLN A 5 1.63 -55.28 37.16
N ALA A 6 1.31 -55.46 35.87
CA ALA A 6 1.28 -56.78 35.24
C ALA A 6 1.64 -56.67 33.75
N ALA A 7 2.68 -57.40 33.35
CA ALA A 7 3.14 -57.59 31.98
C ALA A 7 2.56 -58.89 31.40
N TYR A 8 2.37 -58.98 30.08
CA TYR A 8 2.33 -60.26 29.37
C TYR A 8 2.79 -60.11 27.91
N HIS A 9 3.62 -61.03 27.45
CA HIS A 9 4.27 -61.12 26.15
C HIS A 9 4.36 -62.63 25.77
N PRO A 10 4.79 -63.03 24.55
CA PRO A 10 3.92 -63.44 23.43
C PRO A 10 4.07 -64.93 23.04
N ALA A 11 3.27 -65.38 22.07
CA ALA A 11 3.38 -66.72 21.47
C ALA A 11 3.83 -66.67 19.99
N ARG A 12 4.91 -67.39 19.68
CA ARG A 12 5.38 -67.77 18.33
C ARG A 12 4.78 -69.12 17.93
N LYS A 13 4.47 -69.33 16.64
CA LYS A 13 4.62 -70.64 15.98
C LYS A 13 5.07 -70.47 14.52
N HIS A 14 5.96 -71.40 14.15
CA HIS A 14 6.74 -71.60 12.92
C HIS A 14 5.95 -72.45 11.91
N LEU A 15 6.29 -72.39 10.61
CA LEU A 15 6.48 -73.57 9.72
C LEU A 15 6.81 -73.17 8.27
N ASP A 16 7.86 -73.82 7.74
CA ASP A 16 8.45 -73.75 6.39
C ASP A 16 7.62 -74.47 5.31
N ARG A 17 7.90 -74.23 4.01
CA ARG A 17 8.35 -75.25 3.01
C ARG A 17 8.48 -74.72 1.55
N PHE A 18 9.68 -74.97 0.98
CA PHE A 18 10.07 -75.42 -0.39
C PHE A 18 9.68 -74.69 -1.71
N SER A 19 10.71 -74.45 -2.55
CA SER A 19 10.79 -74.02 -3.98
C SER A 19 10.62 -75.20 -4.98
N PRO A 20 11.02 -75.20 -6.30
CA PRO A 20 11.31 -74.17 -7.34
C PRO A 20 10.72 -74.48 -8.77
N ASN A 21 10.87 -73.61 -9.79
CA ASN A 21 11.17 -74.04 -11.20
C ASN A 21 11.60 -72.89 -12.17
N LEU A 22 12.48 -73.22 -13.13
CA LEU A 22 13.08 -72.38 -14.20
C LEU A 22 12.23 -72.29 -15.50
N GLN A 23 12.40 -71.23 -16.32
CA GLN A 23 12.88 -71.28 -17.74
C GLN A 23 12.97 -69.86 -18.38
N HIS A 24 13.95 -69.68 -19.28
CA HIS A 24 14.47 -68.47 -19.97
C HIS A 24 13.58 -67.86 -21.10
N PRO A 25 14.10 -67.03 -22.04
CA PRO A 25 14.50 -65.60 -22.00
C PRO A 25 13.73 -64.75 -23.07
N SER A 26 13.83 -63.42 -23.08
CA SER A 26 13.38 -62.62 -24.26
C SER A 26 14.04 -61.23 -24.35
N PRO A 27 14.27 -60.68 -25.57
CA PRO A 27 15.32 -59.70 -25.88
C PRO A 27 14.85 -58.24 -25.77
N ALA A 28 15.81 -57.32 -25.79
CA ALA A 28 15.57 -55.86 -25.77
C ALA A 28 14.78 -55.39 -27.02
N PRO A 29 13.79 -54.48 -26.89
CA PRO A 29 13.19 -53.84 -28.05
C PRO A 29 13.76 -52.44 -28.31
N PHE A 30 14.27 -52.30 -29.53
CA PHE A 30 14.24 -51.15 -30.44
C PHE A 30 13.65 -49.82 -29.92
N GLN A 31 14.48 -48.77 -29.93
CA GLN A 31 14.03 -47.37 -29.90
C GLN A 31 13.35 -47.01 -31.24
N HIS A 32 12.04 -46.79 -31.21
CA HIS A 32 11.37 -45.99 -32.23
C HIS A 32 11.31 -44.53 -31.74
N PRO A 33 11.69 -43.52 -32.54
CA PRO A 33 11.42 -42.13 -32.20
C PRO A 33 9.91 -41.89 -32.36
N ASN A 34 9.25 -41.47 -31.29
CA ASN A 34 7.82 -41.19 -31.28
C ASN A 34 7.55 -39.81 -31.91
N PRO A 35 6.84 -39.69 -33.05
CA PRO A 35 6.58 -38.42 -33.73
C PRO A 35 5.21 -37.85 -33.31
N HIS A 36 5.00 -37.69 -32.00
CA HIS A 36 3.86 -36.93 -31.52
C HIS A 36 4.33 -35.56 -31.07
N ARG A 37 4.20 -34.63 -32.04
CA ARG A 37 4.03 -33.19 -31.86
C ARG A 37 3.77 -32.85 -30.40
N GLU A 38 4.77 -32.21 -29.78
CA GLU A 38 4.55 -31.43 -28.58
C GLU A 38 3.40 -30.47 -28.87
N SER A 39 2.21 -30.79 -28.38
CA SER A 39 1.17 -29.78 -28.22
C SER A 39 1.80 -28.75 -27.30
N ILE A 40 2.25 -27.63 -27.85
CA ILE A 40 2.60 -26.45 -27.07
C ILE A 40 1.37 -26.17 -26.22
N VAL A 41 1.44 -26.57 -24.95
CA VAL A 41 0.47 -26.17 -23.94
C VAL A 41 0.68 -24.68 -23.80
N ILE A 42 -0.02 -23.91 -24.65
CA ILE A 42 -0.15 -22.49 -24.45
C ILE A 42 -1.00 -22.37 -23.19
N GLU A 43 -0.34 -22.30 -22.03
CA GLU A 43 -0.99 -22.01 -20.76
C GLU A 43 -1.89 -20.77 -20.96
N PRO A 44 -3.22 -20.93 -20.88
CA PRO A 44 -4.14 -19.84 -21.16
C PRO A 44 -3.94 -18.68 -20.15
N GLU A 45 -3.47 -18.98 -18.95
CA GLU A 45 -3.09 -17.96 -17.97
C GLU A 45 -1.92 -17.08 -18.43
N ASN A 46 -0.94 -17.67 -19.10
CA ASN A 46 0.30 -17.03 -19.50
C ASN A 46 0.07 -16.14 -20.74
N THR A 47 -0.91 -16.50 -21.56
CA THR A 47 -1.38 -15.63 -22.66
C THR A 47 -2.29 -14.52 -22.17
N PHE A 48 -3.18 -14.78 -21.19
CA PHE A 48 -4.03 -13.74 -20.60
C PHE A 48 -3.20 -12.70 -19.84
N TRP A 49 -2.19 -13.11 -19.08
CA TRP A 49 -1.22 -12.22 -18.44
C TRP A 49 -0.47 -11.36 -19.46
N ARG A 50 0.12 -11.99 -20.50
CA ARG A 50 0.82 -11.26 -21.57
C ARG A 50 -0.07 -10.23 -22.26
N ARG A 51 -1.33 -10.58 -22.53
CA ARG A 51 -2.34 -9.66 -23.09
C ARG A 51 -2.60 -8.47 -22.17
N GLY A 52 -2.72 -8.71 -20.86
CA GLY A 52 -2.86 -7.65 -19.85
C GLY A 52 -1.66 -6.70 -19.82
N ILE A 53 -0.44 -7.25 -19.79
CA ILE A 53 0.78 -6.44 -19.82
C ILE A 53 0.90 -5.61 -21.10
N GLN A 54 0.60 -6.20 -22.27
CA GLN A 54 0.59 -5.46 -23.55
C GLN A 54 -0.41 -4.30 -23.52
N ALA A 55 -1.60 -4.53 -22.97
CA ALA A 55 -2.62 -3.49 -22.81
C ALA A 55 -2.15 -2.40 -21.83
N CYS A 56 -1.50 -2.74 -20.72
CA CYS A 56 -0.90 -1.76 -19.80
C CYS A 56 0.17 -0.89 -20.46
N VAL A 57 1.14 -1.52 -21.14
CA VAL A 57 2.23 -0.82 -21.85
C VAL A 57 1.65 0.17 -22.86
N ARG A 58 0.66 -0.27 -23.62
CA ARG A 58 0.01 0.59 -24.60
C ARG A 58 -0.76 1.72 -23.94
N TYR A 59 -1.51 1.44 -22.89
CA TYR A 59 -2.21 2.47 -22.13
C TYR A 59 -1.29 3.57 -21.63
N VAL A 60 -0.15 3.19 -21.02
CA VAL A 60 0.87 4.15 -20.55
C VAL A 60 1.41 4.97 -21.71
N LYS A 61 1.68 4.34 -22.86
CA LYS A 61 2.18 5.04 -24.06
C LYS A 61 1.17 6.05 -24.64
N GLU A 62 -0.09 5.66 -24.77
CA GLU A 62 -1.13 6.50 -25.41
C GLU A 62 -1.59 7.63 -24.50
N THR A 63 -1.66 7.39 -23.18
CA THR A 63 -2.07 8.41 -22.21
C THR A 63 -0.92 9.26 -21.70
N GLY A 64 0.33 8.80 -21.82
CA GLY A 64 1.49 9.39 -21.17
C GLY A 64 1.45 9.28 -19.65
N ALA A 65 0.58 8.44 -19.08
CA ALA A 65 0.39 8.34 -17.65
C ALA A 65 1.60 7.70 -16.97
N GLN A 66 2.13 8.35 -15.93
CA GLN A 66 3.20 7.80 -15.08
C GLN A 66 2.70 6.69 -14.13
N GLN A 67 1.38 6.65 -13.87
CA GLN A 67 0.75 5.68 -12.99
C GLN A 67 -0.44 5.04 -13.70
N LEU A 68 -0.63 3.72 -13.52
CA LEU A 68 -1.75 2.95 -14.07
C LEU A 68 -3.06 3.21 -13.31
N ARG A 69 -3.58 4.43 -13.40
CA ARG A 69 -4.89 4.86 -12.90
C ARG A 69 -6.00 4.60 -13.92
N VAL A 70 -6.11 3.34 -14.34
CA VAL A 70 -7.11 2.91 -15.34
C VAL A 70 -8.50 2.83 -14.70
N PRO A 71 -9.56 3.42 -15.30
CA PRO A 71 -10.94 3.25 -14.86
C PRO A 71 -11.36 1.78 -14.81
N TYR A 72 -12.24 1.41 -13.88
CA TYR A 72 -12.61 0.00 -13.65
C TYR A 72 -13.29 -0.66 -14.85
N ASP A 73 -14.14 0.10 -15.54
CA ASP A 73 -14.91 -0.28 -16.72
C ASP A 73 -14.15 -0.09 -18.03
N TYR A 74 -12.88 0.34 -17.98
CA TYR A 74 -12.09 0.56 -19.18
C TYR A 74 -11.78 -0.75 -19.90
N VAL A 75 -12.19 -0.78 -21.17
CA VAL A 75 -11.90 -1.85 -22.12
C VAL A 75 -11.01 -1.28 -23.23
N THR A 76 -10.01 -2.03 -23.65
CA THR A 76 -9.11 -1.60 -24.73
C THR A 76 -9.89 -1.40 -26.05
N PRO A 77 -9.67 -0.29 -26.78
CA PRO A 77 -10.31 -0.03 -28.06
C PRO A 77 -10.08 -1.14 -29.10
N ASP A 78 -10.96 -1.22 -30.10
CA ASP A 78 -10.84 -2.20 -31.20
C ASP A 78 -9.59 -2.02 -32.07
N THR A 79 -8.98 -0.83 -32.01
CA THR A 79 -7.73 -0.50 -32.70
C THR A 79 -6.48 -1.04 -31.99
N TRP A 80 -6.62 -1.56 -30.77
CA TRP A 80 -5.52 -2.11 -30.00
C TRP A 80 -5.33 -3.60 -30.26
N VAL A 81 -4.13 -4.09 -29.99
CA VAL A 81 -3.85 -5.52 -29.90
C VAL A 81 -3.32 -5.78 -28.49
N PRO A 82 -4.07 -6.50 -27.63
CA PRO A 82 -5.40 -7.07 -27.88
C PRO A 82 -6.53 -6.03 -27.84
N ALA A 83 -7.52 -6.18 -28.73
CA ALA A 83 -8.79 -5.44 -28.71
C ALA A 83 -9.76 -6.04 -27.69
N GLY A 84 -10.69 -5.22 -27.17
CA GLY A 84 -11.77 -5.68 -26.29
C GLY A 84 -11.32 -6.26 -24.95
N PHE A 85 -10.06 -6.06 -24.55
CA PHE A 85 -9.52 -6.57 -23.30
C PHE A 85 -10.01 -5.72 -22.10
N PRO A 86 -10.60 -6.34 -21.06
CA PRO A 86 -11.16 -5.62 -19.91
C PRO A 86 -10.04 -5.20 -18.94
N LEU A 87 -9.21 -4.24 -19.37
CA LEU A 87 -8.00 -3.83 -18.65
C LEU A 87 -8.30 -3.32 -17.23
N GLY A 88 -9.37 -2.54 -17.06
CA GLY A 88 -9.76 -2.01 -15.75
C GLY A 88 -10.10 -3.10 -14.72
N THR A 89 -10.90 -4.09 -15.14
CA THR A 89 -11.28 -5.24 -14.31
C THR A 89 -10.08 -6.15 -14.07
N TRP A 90 -9.27 -6.40 -15.11
CA TRP A 90 -8.05 -7.21 -14.99
C TRP A 90 -7.08 -6.64 -13.94
N LEU A 91 -6.84 -5.32 -13.96
CA LEU A 91 -6.02 -4.63 -12.96
C LEU A 91 -6.65 -4.69 -11.56
N ALA A 92 -7.98 -4.61 -11.46
CA ALA A 92 -8.66 -4.77 -10.18
C ALA A 92 -8.46 -6.16 -9.58
N ASP A 93 -8.45 -7.21 -10.42
CA ASP A 93 -8.17 -8.58 -9.96
C ASP A 93 -6.72 -8.74 -9.54
N GLN A 94 -5.76 -8.12 -10.24
CA GLN A 94 -4.37 -8.12 -9.79
C GLN A 94 -4.21 -7.46 -8.42
N ARG A 95 -4.91 -6.35 -8.16
CA ARG A 95 -4.91 -5.70 -6.83
C ARG A 95 -5.48 -6.61 -5.75
N LYS A 96 -6.53 -7.38 -6.04
CA LYS A 96 -7.09 -8.38 -5.11
C LYS A 96 -6.08 -9.49 -4.81
N SER A 97 -5.47 -10.06 -5.84
CA SER A 97 -4.48 -11.14 -5.69
C SER A 97 -3.23 -10.67 -4.94
N HIS A 98 -2.75 -9.47 -5.21
CA HIS A 98 -1.64 -8.86 -4.46
C HIS A 98 -2.02 -8.66 -2.98
N LYS A 99 -3.21 -8.12 -2.70
CA LYS A 99 -3.69 -7.96 -1.32
C LYS A 99 -3.84 -9.30 -0.58
N ALA A 100 -4.19 -10.37 -1.30
CA ALA A 100 -4.28 -11.72 -0.77
C ALA A 100 -2.92 -12.43 -0.62
N GLY A 101 -1.83 -11.83 -1.11
CA GLY A 101 -0.48 -12.43 -1.08
C GLY A 101 -0.31 -13.61 -2.03
N CYS A 102 -1.20 -13.79 -3.00
CA CYS A 102 -1.15 -14.92 -3.95
C CYS A 102 -0.64 -14.52 -5.35
N LEU A 103 -0.26 -13.25 -5.54
CA LEU A 103 0.37 -12.80 -6.77
C LEU A 103 1.87 -13.08 -6.73
N ASP A 104 2.37 -13.75 -7.76
CA ASP A 104 3.80 -14.06 -7.93
C ASP A 104 4.67 -12.80 -7.90
N ALA A 105 5.86 -12.90 -7.28
CA ALA A 105 6.75 -11.76 -7.10
C ALA A 105 7.22 -11.15 -8.44
N GLY A 106 7.52 -11.98 -9.44
CA GLY A 106 7.91 -11.49 -10.77
C GLY A 106 6.76 -10.77 -11.48
N ARG A 107 5.51 -11.19 -11.24
CA ARG A 107 4.31 -10.49 -11.73
C ARG A 107 4.10 -9.14 -11.05
N VAL A 108 4.41 -9.04 -9.75
CA VAL A 108 4.40 -7.77 -9.02
C VAL A 108 5.43 -6.81 -9.59
N GLU A 109 6.69 -7.24 -9.74
CA GLU A 109 7.79 -6.43 -10.29
C GLU A 109 7.49 -5.93 -11.70
N GLN A 110 6.91 -6.77 -12.57
CA GLN A 110 6.50 -6.37 -13.91
C GLN A 110 5.47 -5.23 -13.91
N LEU A 111 4.47 -5.32 -13.03
CA LEU A 111 3.44 -4.29 -12.90
C LEU A 111 3.98 -3.02 -12.24
N ASP A 112 4.87 -3.16 -11.26
CA ASP A 112 5.56 -2.03 -10.62
C ASP A 112 6.38 -1.23 -11.64
N GLY A 113 7.10 -1.92 -12.54
CA GLY A 113 7.82 -1.29 -13.64
C GLY A 113 6.95 -0.50 -14.62
N LEU A 114 5.64 -0.77 -14.64
CA LEU A 114 4.65 -0.04 -15.45
C LEU A 114 3.90 1.03 -14.65
N GLY A 115 4.29 1.30 -13.39
CA GLY A 115 3.64 2.30 -12.54
C GLY A 115 2.32 1.82 -11.93
N MET A 116 2.22 0.53 -11.57
CA MET A 116 1.01 -0.03 -10.97
C MET A 116 0.65 0.64 -9.63
N VAL A 117 -0.61 1.05 -9.51
CA VAL A 117 -1.18 1.55 -8.25
C VAL A 117 -1.91 0.42 -7.54
N TRP A 118 -1.26 -0.18 -6.53
CA TRP A 118 -1.83 -1.26 -5.73
C TRP A 118 -2.90 -0.80 -4.74
N SER A 119 -2.72 0.40 -4.16
CA SER A 119 -3.67 1.00 -3.24
C SER A 119 -3.73 2.51 -3.45
N HIS A 120 -4.87 3.00 -3.91
CA HIS A 120 -5.15 4.43 -4.02
C HIS A 120 -5.04 5.13 -2.66
N GLN A 121 -5.38 4.45 -1.57
CA GLN A 121 -5.26 5.00 -0.22
C GLN A 121 -3.80 5.14 0.22
N ASN A 122 -2.89 4.28 -0.24
CA ASN A 122 -1.46 4.43 0.03
C ASN A 122 -0.89 5.60 -0.76
N VAL A 123 -1.17 5.67 -2.07
CA VAL A 123 -0.72 6.79 -2.89
C VAL A 123 -1.22 8.13 -2.35
N ALA A 124 -2.52 8.24 -2.02
CA ALA A 124 -3.08 9.45 -1.44
C ALA A 124 -2.50 9.80 -0.05
N PHE A 125 -2.07 8.79 0.70
CA PHE A 125 -1.37 9.01 1.98
C PHE A 125 0.04 9.56 1.73
N GLU A 126 0.81 8.98 0.81
CA GLU A 126 2.16 9.43 0.47
C GLU A 126 2.18 10.86 -0.12
N GLU A 127 1.22 11.16 -1.01
CA GLU A 127 1.03 12.52 -1.56
C GLU A 127 0.78 13.53 -0.42
N GLY A 128 -0.10 13.18 0.53
CA GLY A 128 -0.38 14.04 1.67
C GLY A 128 0.76 14.12 2.68
N LEU A 129 1.51 13.03 2.88
CA LEU A 129 2.69 13.00 3.73
C LEU A 129 3.79 13.90 3.15
N THR A 130 3.95 13.91 1.82
CA THR A 130 4.86 14.81 1.12
C THR A 130 4.48 16.27 1.34
N ALA A 131 3.20 16.62 1.14
CA ALA A 131 2.69 17.97 1.40
C ALA A 131 2.85 18.36 2.88
N ALA A 132 2.63 17.42 3.81
CA ALA A 132 2.80 17.62 5.24
C ALA A 132 4.26 17.88 5.62
N ARG A 133 5.23 17.15 5.05
CA ARG A 133 6.66 17.40 5.25
C ARG A 133 7.06 18.77 4.71
N ALA A 134 6.56 19.14 3.53
CA ALA A 134 6.83 20.45 2.93
C ALA A 134 6.27 21.59 3.80
N TRP A 135 5.03 21.46 4.27
CA TRP A 135 4.42 22.39 5.22
C TRP A 135 5.25 22.51 6.49
N ALA A 136 5.55 21.40 7.16
CA ALA A 136 6.26 21.41 8.43
C ALA A 136 7.68 21.97 8.31
N LYS A 137 8.35 21.78 7.16
CA LYS A 137 9.67 22.37 6.90
C LYS A 137 9.65 23.90 6.90
N VAL A 138 8.55 24.52 6.45
CA VAL A 138 8.43 25.99 6.37
C VAL A 138 7.87 26.58 7.65
N HIS A 139 6.90 25.90 8.27
CA HIS A 139 6.15 26.42 9.43
C HIS A 139 6.69 25.90 10.78
N GLY A 140 7.50 24.85 10.77
CA GLY A 140 8.06 24.21 11.97
C GLY A 140 7.07 23.37 12.78
N HIS A 141 5.87 23.09 12.24
CA HIS A 141 4.85 22.25 12.88
C HIS A 141 3.90 21.63 11.86
N LEU A 142 3.21 20.54 12.22
CA LEU A 142 2.19 19.88 11.40
C LEU A 142 0.77 20.21 11.89
N LEU A 143 0.51 21.51 11.99
CA LEU A 143 -0.78 22.03 12.44
C LEU A 143 -1.40 23.00 11.43
N PRO A 144 -1.51 22.65 10.13
CA PRO A 144 -2.10 23.55 9.15
C PRO A 144 -3.55 23.94 9.53
N PRO A 145 -3.97 25.20 9.27
CA PRO A 145 -5.38 25.58 9.25
C PRO A 145 -6.20 24.63 8.37
N ALA A 146 -7.49 24.40 8.68
CA ALA A 146 -8.31 23.45 7.93
C ALA A 146 -8.48 23.82 6.43
N THR A 147 -8.39 25.12 6.13
CA THR A 147 -8.46 25.71 4.78
C THR A 147 -7.10 25.78 4.07
N ALA A 148 -6.01 25.37 4.73
CA ALA A 148 -4.67 25.50 4.17
C ALA A 148 -4.48 24.57 2.96
N VAL A 149 -3.89 25.15 1.91
CA VAL A 149 -3.51 24.46 0.68
C VAL A 149 -2.01 24.68 0.47
N TRP A 150 -1.29 23.60 0.14
CA TRP A 150 0.13 23.61 -0.13
C TRP A 150 0.38 23.06 -1.54
N ASP A 151 0.90 23.88 -2.45
CA ASP A 151 1.13 23.52 -3.86
C ASP A 151 -0.09 22.84 -4.52
N GLY A 152 -1.29 23.37 -4.26
CA GLY A 152 -2.56 22.83 -4.76
C GLY A 152 -3.10 21.62 -3.98
N TYR A 153 -2.33 21.07 -3.02
CA TYR A 153 -2.77 19.98 -2.15
C TYR A 153 -3.48 20.51 -0.90
N PRO A 154 -4.70 20.05 -0.56
CA PRO A 154 -5.46 20.52 0.61
C PRO A 154 -4.92 19.94 1.93
N VAL A 155 -3.69 20.32 2.30
CA VAL A 155 -2.95 19.79 3.46
C VAL A 155 -3.68 20.01 4.79
N GLY A 156 -4.44 21.10 4.91
CA GLY A 156 -5.26 21.39 6.09
C GLY A 156 -6.35 20.35 6.35
N THR A 157 -7.13 20.07 5.30
CA THR A 157 -8.19 19.05 5.35
C THR A 157 -7.61 17.66 5.50
N TRP A 158 -6.50 17.37 4.81
CA TRP A 158 -5.82 16.09 4.94
C TRP A 158 -5.33 15.84 6.37
N ALA A 159 -4.61 16.80 6.99
CA ALA A 159 -4.10 16.66 8.35
C ALA A 159 -5.24 16.50 9.37
N LYS A 160 -6.35 17.23 9.19
CA LYS A 160 -7.57 17.05 10.00
C LYS A 160 -8.09 15.61 9.91
N ASN A 161 -8.16 15.05 8.71
CA ASN A 161 -8.62 13.67 8.49
C ASN A 161 -7.65 12.65 9.11
N GLN A 162 -6.34 12.88 9.03
CA GLN A 162 -5.35 12.01 9.71
C GLN A 162 -5.53 12.03 11.23
N ARG A 163 -5.81 13.20 11.84
CA ARG A 163 -6.08 13.28 13.29
C ARG A 163 -7.35 12.52 13.66
N TYR A 164 -8.39 12.59 12.83
CA TYR A 164 -9.60 11.81 13.04
C TYR A 164 -9.32 10.30 12.99
N ALA A 165 -8.58 9.84 11.98
CA ALA A 165 -8.18 8.45 11.83
C ALA A 165 -7.28 7.95 12.99
N ALA A 166 -6.38 8.79 13.50
CA ALA A 166 -5.54 8.51 14.66
C ALA A 166 -6.38 8.35 15.94
N ARG A 167 -7.28 9.30 16.21
CA ARG A 167 -8.18 9.22 17.38
C ARG A 167 -9.11 8.01 17.33
N ALA A 168 -9.59 7.63 16.13
CA ALA A 168 -10.34 6.40 15.94
C ALA A 168 -9.49 5.15 16.24
N ALA A 169 -8.21 5.15 15.85
CA ALA A 169 -7.27 4.08 16.19
C ALA A 169 -7.05 3.98 17.71
N ASP A 170 -6.90 5.11 18.39
CA ASP A 170 -6.71 5.17 19.86
C ASP A 170 -7.96 4.66 20.59
N GLN A 171 -9.15 5.08 20.16
CA GLN A 171 -10.41 4.58 20.70
C GLN A 171 -10.55 3.07 20.50
N ASN A 172 -10.19 2.57 19.31
CA ASN A 172 -10.20 1.13 19.04
C ASN A 172 -9.21 0.37 19.93
N ALA A 173 -8.02 0.91 20.17
CA ALA A 173 -7.04 0.33 21.09
C ALA A 173 -7.56 0.27 22.53
N GLN A 174 -8.16 1.36 23.02
CA GLN A 174 -8.78 1.41 24.35
C GLN A 174 -9.90 0.37 24.51
N ARG A 175 -10.77 0.23 23.50
CA ARG A 175 -11.84 -0.79 23.51
C ARG A 175 -11.28 -2.21 23.59
N ARG A 176 -10.21 -2.52 22.83
CA ARG A 176 -9.54 -3.82 22.90
C ARG A 176 -8.97 -4.09 24.29
N GLN A 177 -8.31 -3.10 24.89
CA GLN A 177 -7.77 -3.21 26.25
C GLN A 177 -8.88 -3.44 27.29
N ALA A 178 -10.04 -2.81 27.10
CA ALA A 178 -11.21 -2.99 27.95
C ALA A 178 -12.04 -4.26 27.64
N GLY A 179 -11.63 -5.10 26.69
CA GLY A 179 -12.39 -6.29 26.29
C GLY A 179 -13.72 -5.99 25.57
N LEU A 180 -13.90 -4.76 25.08
CA LEU A 180 -15.12 -4.33 24.38
C LEU A 180 -15.01 -4.59 22.87
N PRO A 181 -16.14 -4.90 22.19
CA PRO A 181 -16.14 -5.10 20.74
C PRO A 181 -15.72 -3.83 20.01
N VAL A 182 -14.85 -3.95 19.02
CA VAL A 182 -14.43 -2.84 18.15
C VAL A 182 -15.44 -2.68 17.01
N PRO A 183 -16.08 -1.51 16.84
CA PRO A 183 -17.11 -1.33 15.83
C PRO A 183 -16.56 -1.40 14.40
N SER A 184 -15.43 -0.74 14.12
CA SER A 184 -14.73 -0.82 12.85
C SER A 184 -13.27 -0.38 12.98
N SER A 185 -12.36 -1.12 12.36
CA SER A 185 -10.98 -0.70 12.11
C SER A 185 -10.79 -0.07 10.73
N ALA A 186 -11.82 -0.09 9.87
CA ALA A 186 -11.73 0.48 8.54
C ALA A 186 -11.60 2.01 8.63
N GLY A 187 -10.54 2.55 8.02
CA GLY A 187 -10.23 3.98 8.06
C GLY A 187 -9.47 4.44 9.31
N ALA A 188 -9.24 3.56 10.30
CA ALA A 188 -8.33 3.86 11.40
C ALA A 188 -6.89 3.99 10.88
N LEU A 189 -6.12 4.91 11.47
CA LEU A 189 -4.74 5.11 11.07
C LEU A 189 -3.90 3.90 11.49
N THR A 190 -3.07 3.40 10.57
CA THR A 190 -2.14 2.32 10.89
C THR A 190 -0.96 2.84 11.71
N GLU A 191 -0.31 1.95 12.45
CA GLU A 191 0.85 2.32 13.28
C GLU A 191 1.97 2.94 12.44
N ALA A 192 2.30 2.34 11.29
CA ALA A 192 3.32 2.88 10.38
C ALA A 192 2.99 4.29 9.88
N ARG A 193 1.71 4.57 9.59
CA ARG A 193 1.27 5.90 9.15
C ARG A 193 1.29 6.92 10.28
N ARG A 194 0.94 6.49 11.50
CA ARG A 194 1.07 7.32 12.71
C ARG A 194 2.53 7.68 12.96
N ALA A 195 3.43 6.70 12.96
CA ALA A 195 4.86 6.91 13.16
C ALA A 195 5.44 7.91 12.14
N ALA A 196 5.05 7.78 10.86
CA ALA A 196 5.48 8.71 9.81
C ALA A 196 5.03 10.17 10.04
N LEU A 197 3.88 10.39 10.68
CA LEU A 197 3.39 11.74 11.05
C LEU A 197 4.08 12.27 12.32
N GLU A 198 4.34 11.39 13.29
CA GLU A 198 5.05 11.73 14.53
C GLU A 198 6.51 12.12 14.28
N GLU A 199 7.15 11.51 13.28
CA GLU A 199 8.48 11.90 12.80
C GLU A 199 8.50 13.36 12.30
N ILE A 200 7.42 13.84 11.70
CA ILE A 200 7.31 15.22 11.20
C ILE A 200 7.11 16.19 12.36
N ASP A 201 6.15 15.90 13.24
CA ASP A 201 5.86 16.72 14.42
C ASP A 201 5.17 15.84 15.47
N PRO A 202 5.81 15.52 16.60
CA PRO A 202 5.19 14.73 17.67
C PRO A 202 3.90 15.37 18.23
N GLY A 203 3.75 16.69 18.08
CA GLY A 203 2.57 17.46 18.48
C GLY A 203 1.48 17.56 17.42
N TRP A 204 1.52 16.76 16.35
CA TRP A 204 0.58 16.86 15.23
C TRP A 204 -0.86 16.48 15.60
N CYS A 205 -1.07 15.58 16.57
CA CYS A 205 -2.39 15.11 17.02
C CYS A 205 -2.57 15.28 18.53
N PRO A 206 -2.74 16.52 19.03
CA PRO A 206 -2.95 16.76 20.46
C PRO A 206 -4.32 16.25 20.93
N VAL A 207 -4.40 15.93 22.23
CA VAL A 207 -5.65 15.59 22.93
C VAL A 207 -6.49 16.83 23.28
N TRP A 208 -5.91 18.02 23.19
CA TRP A 208 -6.55 19.33 23.36
C TRP A 208 -6.76 20.04 22.02
N ASP A 209 -7.15 21.31 22.06
CA ASP A 209 -7.43 22.12 20.88
C ASP A 209 -6.21 22.32 19.96
N THR A 210 -6.41 22.09 18.65
CA THR A 210 -5.33 22.22 17.66
C THR A 210 -4.94 23.67 17.39
N GLY A 211 -5.84 24.63 17.60
CA GLY A 211 -5.56 26.06 17.48
C GLY A 211 -4.63 26.52 18.60
N TRP A 212 -4.91 26.11 19.84
CA TRP A 212 -4.02 26.34 20.97
C TRP A 212 -2.63 25.73 20.73
N GLN A 213 -2.56 24.47 20.30
CA GLN A 213 -1.27 23.81 20.00
C GLN A 213 -0.49 24.58 18.92
N ARG A 214 -1.18 25.09 17.90
CA ARG A 214 -0.57 25.91 16.86
C ARG A 214 0.01 27.20 17.43
N CYS A 215 -0.79 27.96 18.20
CA CYS A 215 -0.32 29.19 18.83
C CYS A 215 0.90 28.95 19.73
N PHE A 216 0.89 27.85 20.48
CA PHE A 216 2.03 27.43 21.29
C PHE A 216 3.28 27.16 20.43
N ARG A 217 3.16 26.38 19.35
CA ARG A 217 4.27 26.09 18.43
C ARG A 217 4.83 27.35 17.77
N LEU A 218 3.96 28.24 17.30
CA LEU A 218 4.37 29.50 16.68
C LEU A 218 5.11 30.41 17.67
N THR A 219 4.60 30.49 18.91
CA THR A 219 5.25 31.23 20.00
C THR A 219 6.63 30.64 20.31
N GLN A 220 6.73 29.31 20.39
CA GLN A 220 7.99 28.60 20.62
C GLN A 220 9.00 28.87 19.49
N ASN A 221 8.56 28.82 18.24
CA ASN A 221 9.40 29.11 17.07
C ASN A 221 9.87 30.58 17.06
N LEU A 222 9.01 31.53 17.41
CA LEU A 222 9.40 32.95 17.51
C LEU A 222 10.49 33.15 18.57
N LEU A 223 10.33 32.54 19.75
CA LEU A 223 11.30 32.63 20.83
C LEU A 223 12.65 32.02 20.43
N GLN A 224 12.65 30.86 19.76
CA GLN A 224 13.87 30.21 19.27
C GLN A 224 14.61 31.05 18.23
N ASN A 225 13.88 31.83 17.43
CA ASN A 225 14.44 32.74 16.43
C ASN A 225 14.79 34.13 16.99
N GLY A 226 14.75 34.33 18.32
CA GLY A 226 15.07 35.61 18.96
C GLY A 226 13.99 36.69 18.82
N GLY A 227 12.79 36.32 18.40
CA GLY A 227 11.64 37.22 18.30
C GLY A 227 10.93 37.43 19.65
N CYS A 228 10.22 38.55 19.77
CA CYS A 228 9.37 38.84 20.93
C CYS A 228 7.95 38.28 20.69
N PRO A 229 7.45 37.36 21.53
CA PRO A 229 6.11 36.82 21.38
C PRO A 229 5.07 37.81 21.91
N SER A 230 4.60 38.70 21.06
CA SER A 230 3.40 39.49 21.31
C SER A 230 2.17 38.82 20.67
N PRO A 231 0.95 39.02 21.19
CA PRO A 231 -0.26 38.53 20.52
C PRO A 231 -0.35 38.96 19.06
N ARG A 232 0.01 40.21 18.74
CA ARG A 232 0.02 40.74 17.37
C ARG A 232 1.03 40.04 16.46
N SER A 233 2.22 39.70 16.98
CA SER A 233 3.23 38.98 16.19
C SER A 233 2.78 37.54 15.92
N VAL A 234 2.13 36.88 16.88
CA VAL A 234 1.59 35.52 16.66
C VAL A 234 0.41 35.55 15.69
N GLU A 235 -0.54 36.48 15.86
CA GLU A 235 -1.67 36.67 14.95
C GLU A 235 -1.22 37.00 13.52
N SER A 236 -0.20 37.85 13.36
CA SER A 236 0.37 38.17 12.05
C SER A 236 1.01 36.95 11.39
N VAL A 237 1.69 36.09 12.15
CA VAL A 237 2.25 34.83 11.61
C VAL A 237 1.12 33.89 11.20
N ILE A 238 0.08 33.71 12.03
CA ILE A 238 -1.09 32.88 11.72
C ILE A 238 -1.80 33.37 10.44
N ALA A 239 -2.00 34.68 10.30
CA ALA A 239 -2.59 35.27 9.09
C ALA A 239 -1.72 35.01 7.85
N GLY A 240 -0.39 35.13 7.98
CA GLY A 240 0.57 34.81 6.93
C GLY A 240 0.53 33.35 6.48
N GLU A 241 0.24 32.39 7.37
CA GLU A 241 0.10 30.98 6.98
C GLU A 241 -1.09 30.73 6.03
N VAL A 242 -2.14 31.55 6.14
CA VAL A 242 -3.36 31.43 5.34
C VAL A 242 -3.24 32.15 4.00
N GLU A 243 -2.52 33.26 3.93
CA GLU A 243 -2.44 34.11 2.73
C GLU A 243 -1.36 33.69 1.72
N VAL A 244 -0.20 33.18 2.17
CA VAL A 244 1.02 33.10 1.33
C VAL A 244 0.93 32.05 0.20
N HIS A 245 -0.01 31.11 0.26
CA HIS A 245 -0.03 29.97 -0.68
C HIS A 245 -1.30 29.90 -1.55
N GLY A 246 -2.17 30.90 -1.46
CA GLY A 246 -3.26 31.10 -2.42
C GLY A 246 -2.85 31.80 -3.71
N ASN A 247 -1.65 32.39 -3.81
CA ASN A 247 -1.34 33.34 -4.90
C ASN A 247 0.10 33.34 -5.46
N ARG A 248 0.94 32.33 -5.19
CA ARG A 248 2.30 32.24 -5.78
C ARG A 248 2.35 31.74 -7.23
N GLN A 249 1.32 31.99 -8.04
CA GLN A 249 1.41 31.82 -9.50
C GLN A 249 1.72 33.12 -10.28
N ALA A 250 1.80 34.29 -9.64
CA ALA A 250 1.93 35.55 -10.39
C ALA A 250 3.31 36.24 -10.36
N ASP A 251 4.24 35.93 -9.44
CA ASP A 251 5.34 36.87 -9.15
C ASP A 251 6.78 36.34 -9.36
N VAL A 252 6.97 35.41 -10.31
CA VAL A 252 8.32 34.98 -10.78
C VAL A 252 8.68 35.58 -12.15
N ARG A 253 7.86 36.49 -12.70
CA ARG A 253 8.13 37.14 -14.02
C ARG A 253 8.44 38.64 -13.96
N ARG A 254 8.79 39.21 -12.81
CA ARG A 254 9.29 40.59 -12.73
C ARG A 254 10.47 40.70 -11.77
N ARG A 255 11.64 40.24 -12.21
CA ARG A 255 12.97 40.74 -11.79
C ARG A 255 14.05 40.03 -12.60
N VAL A 256 14.35 40.59 -13.75
CA VAL A 256 15.66 40.52 -14.42
C VAL A 256 15.94 41.99 -14.82
N PRO A 257 17.16 42.49 -14.55
CA PRO A 257 17.44 43.89 -14.18
C PRO A 257 17.16 44.93 -15.27
#